data_AF-A0A8T4IYI2-F1
#
_entry.id   AF-A0A8T4IYI2-F1
#
_cell.length_a   1.000
_cell.length_b   1.000
_cell.length_c   1.000
_cell.angle_alpha   90.00
_cell.angle_beta   90.00
_cell.angle_gamma   90.00
#
_symmetry.space_group_name_H-M   'P 1'
#
loop_
_entity.id
_entity.type
_entity.pdbx_description
1 polymer ?
#
loop_
_entity_poly.entity_id
_entity_poly.type
_entity_poly.pdbx_seq_one_letter_code
_entity_poly.pdbx_strand_id
1 'polypeptide(L)' 'MDTNASVILGVRAGVFDRPDAVQIAARLGTALTDAITRVVGDDLRAGTMVELVASPPERTFVGGALTV' A
#
# COMPACT_ATOMS: atom_id res chain seq x y z
N MET A 1 8.64 7.04 -22.80
CA MET A 1 8.58 7.25 -21.35
C MET A 1 7.46 6.37 -20.86
N ASP A 2 7.74 5.36 -20.05
CA ASP A 2 6.70 4.58 -19.40
C ASP A 2 5.97 5.51 -18.43
N THR A 3 4.79 6.00 -18.83
CA THR A 3 3.98 6.99 -18.08
C THR A 3 3.26 6.35 -16.88
N ASN A 4 3.82 5.29 -16.29
CA ASN A 4 3.18 4.55 -15.22
C ASN A 4 4.12 4.43 -14.00
N ALA A 5 3.56 4.71 -12.83
CA ALA A 5 4.21 4.46 -11.55
C ALA A 5 3.48 3.28 -10.86
N SER A 6 4.23 2.35 -10.28
CA SER A 6 3.63 1.21 -9.57
C SER A 6 4.27 1.07 -8.19
N VAL A 7 3.42 0.96 -7.18
CA VAL A 7 3.81 0.69 -5.80
C VAL A 7 3.03 -0.50 -5.29
N ILE A 8 3.76 -1.50 -4.80
CA ILE A 8 3.21 -2.65 -4.08
C ILE A 8 3.67 -2.53 -2.63
N LEU A 9 2.71 -2.48 -1.71
CA LEU A 9 2.96 -2.36 -0.29
C LEU A 9 2.42 -3.59 0.43
N GLY A 10 3.32 -4.34 1.08
CA GLY A 10 2.93 -5.40 2.01
C GLY A 10 2.32 -4.80 3.27
N VAL A 11 1.14 -5.29 3.66
CA VAL A 11 0.41 -4.86 4.87
C VAL A 11 0.01 -6.10 5.67
N ARG A 12 0.08 -6.06 7.00
CA ARG A 12 -0.33 -7.21 7.81
C ARG A 12 -1.80 -7.56 7.56
N ALA A 13 -2.10 -8.84 7.33
CA ALA A 13 -3.44 -9.30 6.98
C ALA A 13 -4.53 -8.85 7.97
N GLY A 14 -4.24 -8.88 9.27
CA GLY A 14 -5.18 -8.43 10.32
C GLY A 14 -5.63 -6.97 10.24
N VAL A 15 -4.96 -6.12 9.45
CA VAL A 15 -5.43 -4.75 9.16
C VAL A 15 -6.73 -4.78 8.36
N PHE A 16 -6.91 -5.78 7.49
CA PHE A 16 -8.08 -5.92 6.64
C PHE A 16 -9.31 -6.50 7.36
N ASP A 17 -9.12 -7.13 8.52
CA ASP A 17 -10.21 -7.68 9.34
C ASP A 17 -10.94 -6.61 10.17
N ARG A 18 -10.42 -5.38 10.19
CA ARG A 18 -11.02 -4.28 10.94
C ARG A 18 -12.37 -3.86 10.34
N PRO A 19 -13.34 -3.40 11.16
CA PRO A 19 -14.62 -2.92 10.65
C PRO A 19 -14.49 -1.69 9.73
N ASP A 20 -13.42 -0.92 9.87
CA ASP A 20 -13.09 0.27 9.08
C ASP A 20 -12.04 0.03 7.99
N ALA A 21 -11.66 -1.24 7.72
CA ALA A 21 -10.59 -1.59 6.81
C ALA A 21 -10.74 -0.99 5.40
N VAL A 22 -11.96 -1.01 4.85
CA VAL A 22 -12.25 -0.44 3.51
C VAL A 22 -11.95 1.06 3.47
N GLN A 23 -12.35 1.80 4.51
CA GLN A 23 -12.12 3.25 4.58
C GLN A 23 -10.64 3.57 4.76
N ILE A 24 -9.93 2.79 5.59
CA ILE A 24 -8.49 2.95 5.81
C ILE A 24 -7.72 2.67 4.51
N ALA A 25 -8.03 1.55 3.83
CA ALA A 25 -7.37 1.17 2.58
C ALA A 25 -7.59 2.23 1.49
N ALA A 26 -8.82 2.74 1.34
CA ALA A 26 -9.12 3.79 0.37
C ALA A 26 -8.36 5.09 0.66
N ARG A 27 -8.32 5.51 1.94
CA ARG A 27 -7.56 6.70 2.36
C ARG A 27 -6.06 6.52 2.13
N LEU A 28 -5.51 5.35 2.44
CA LEU A 28 -4.10 5.05 2.24
C LEU A 28 -3.74 5.05 0.74
N GLY A 29 -4.54 4.38 -0.09
CA GLY A 29 -4.34 4.39 -1.54
C GLY A 29 -4.34 5.81 -2.12
N THR A 30 -5.30 6.65 -1.68
CA THR A 30 -5.36 8.05 -2.09
C THR A 30 -4.12 8.83 -1.65
N ALA A 31 -3.75 8.72 -0.37
CA ALA A 31 -2.62 9.45 0.19
C ALA A 31 -1.28 9.03 -0.44
N LEU A 32 -1.10 7.74 -0.75
CA LEU A 32 0.10 7.25 -1.43
C LEU A 32 0.17 7.76 -2.86
N THR A 33 -0.92 7.70 -3.62
CA THR A 33 -0.97 8.26 -4.97
C THR A 33 -0.66 9.77 -4.95
N ASP A 34 -1.26 10.53 -4.04
CA ASP A 34 -0.97 11.97 -3.88
C ASP A 34 0.49 12.23 -3.53
N ALA A 35 1.08 11.41 -2.66
CA ALA A 35 2.49 11.54 -2.28
C ALA A 35 3.43 11.24 -3.46
N ILE A 36 3.11 10.21 -4.25
CA ILE A 36 3.89 9.85 -5.45
C ILE A 36 3.82 10.98 -6.47
N THR A 37 2.62 11.46 -6.83
CA THR A 37 2.45 12.47 -7.88
C THR A 37 3.06 13.82 -7.49
N ARG A 38 3.13 14.14 -6.19
CA ARG A 38 3.89 15.30 -5.69
C ARG A 38 5.39 15.23 -5.98
N VAL A 39 5.97 14.04 -6.08
CA VAL A 39 7.40 13.85 -6.35
C VAL A 39 7.67 13.72 -7.85
N VAL A 40 6.85 12.93 -8.56
CA VAL A 40 7.11 12.57 -9.96
C VAL A 40 6.34 13.41 -10.98
N GLY A 41 5.39 14.23 -10.53
CA GLY A 41 4.53 15.06 -11.37
C GLY A 41 3.09 14.53 -11.46
N ASP A 42 2.12 15.45 -11.59
CA ASP A 42 0.69 15.12 -11.61
C ASP A 42 0.23 14.42 -12.88
N ASP A 43 0.96 14.55 -13.99
CA ASP A 43 0.66 13.86 -15.26
C ASP A 43 0.68 12.33 -15.10
N LEU A 44 1.41 11.81 -14.11
CA LEU A 44 1.52 10.38 -13.82
C LEU A 44 0.39 9.85 -12.93
N ARG A 45 -0.51 10.72 -12.43
CA ARG A 45 -1.59 10.30 -11.53
C ARG A 45 -2.47 9.22 -12.13
N ALA A 46 -2.87 9.39 -13.38
CA ALA A 46 -3.77 8.44 -14.07
C ALA A 46 -3.10 7.07 -14.31
N GLY A 47 -1.77 7.04 -14.41
CA GLY A 47 -0.97 5.82 -14.57
C GLY A 47 -0.39 5.27 -13.25
N THR A 48 -0.74 5.86 -12.10
CA THR A 48 -0.22 5.44 -10.80
C THR A 48 -1.07 4.33 -10.20
N MET A 49 -0.47 3.16 -10.00
CA MET A 49 -1.09 2.02 -9.32
C MET A 49 -0.53 1.87 -7.90
N VAL A 50 -1.43 1.71 -6.94
CA VAL A 50 -1.10 1.35 -5.55
C VAL A 50 -1.82 0.04 -5.21
N GLU A 51 -1.05 -0.99 -4.89
CA GLU A 51 -1.56 -2.28 -4.47
C GLU A 51 -1.17 -2.55 -3.01
N LEU A 52 -2.17 -2.89 -2.18
CA LEU A 52 -1.97 -3.28 -0.79
C LEU A 52 -2.09 -4.79 -0.67
N VAL A 53 -0.98 -5.47 -0.39
CA VAL A 53 -0.90 -6.93 -0.36
C VAL A 53 -0.91 -7.43 1.08
N ALA A 54 -1.91 -8.22 1.44
CA ALA A 54 -2.03 -8.82 2.75
C ALA A 54 -0.89 -9.83 3.00
N SER A 55 -0.14 -9.61 4.08
CA SER A 55 0.96 -10.44 4.55
C SER A 55 0.48 -11.29 5.74
N PRO A 56 0.47 -12.62 5.62
CA PRO A 56 0.08 -13.51 6.71
C PRO A 56 1.04 -13.37 7.92
N PRO A 57 0.51 -13.36 9.15
CA PRO A 57 1.33 -13.20 10.35
C PRO A 57 2.35 -14.34 10.51
N GLU A 58 2.00 -15.57 10.14
CA GLU A 58 2.88 -16.75 10.20
C GLU A 58 4.07 -16.71 9.23
N ARG A 59 4.13 -15.69 8.35
CA ARG A 59 5.22 -15.48 7.39
C ARG A 59 5.98 -14.18 7.63
N THR A 60 5.70 -13.48 8.73
CA THR A 60 6.27 -12.16 9.02
C THR A 60 7.19 -12.25 10.24
N PHE A 61 8.44 -11.84 10.07
CA PHE A 61 9.47 -11.87 11.11
C PHE A 61 10.10 -10.49 11.29
N VAL A 62 10.36 -10.10 12.54
CA VAL A 62 11.10 -8.88 12.88
C VAL A 62 12.28 -9.28 13.76
N GLY A 63 13.50 -8.91 13.35
CA GLY A 63 14.72 -9.29 14.07
C GLY A 63 14.94 -10.81 14.15
N GLY A 64 14.35 -11.60 13.25
CA GLY A 64 14.43 -13.06 13.25
C GLY A 64 13.38 -13.76 14.12
N ALA A 65 12.52 -13.02 14.82
CA ALA A 65 11.42 -13.59 15.61
C ALA A 65 10.08 -13.44 14.89
N LEU A 66 9.21 -14.44 15.03
CA LEU A 66 7.85 -14.36 14.51
C LEU A 66 7.14 -13.21 15.21
N THR A 67 6.58 -12.28 14.42
CA THR A 67 5.71 -11.26 15.01
C THR A 67 4.31 -11.81 15.14
N VAL A 68 4.03 -12.41 16.29
CA VAL A 68 2.67 -12.70 16.74
C VAL A 68 1.89 -11.40 16.99
#